data_AF-A0A552JEC9-F1
#
_entry.id   AF-A0A552JEC9-F1
#
_cell.length_a   1.000
_cell.length_b   1.000
_cell.length_c   1.000
_cell.angle_alpha   90.00
_cell.angle_beta   90.00
_cell.angle_gamma   90.00
#
_symmetry.space_group_name_H-M   'P 1'
#
loop_
_entity.id
_entity.type
_entity.pdbx_description
1 polymer ?
#
loop_
_entity_poly.entity_id
_entity_poly.type
_entity_poly.pdbx_seq_one_letter_code
_entity_poly.pdbx_strand_id
1 'polypeptide(L)'
;MPLPSELTALVERIERELDRLESDGREAIEIGTDLLNRFPDNFTLIQLMAFLNTSLFYADRARNQIRERVESVDRSEPTPANLQEAGEDISIELGRILETKIRVTQVKNRLEGLR
;
A
#
# COMPACT_ATOMS: atom_id res chain seq x y z
N MET A 1 18.95 -12.87 -17.74
CA MET A 1 17.84 -12.47 -18.63
C MET A 1 17.07 -11.35 -17.96
N PRO A 2 16.53 -10.34 -18.67
CA PRO A 2 15.62 -9.39 -18.04
C PRO A 2 14.39 -10.11 -17.49
N LEU A 3 13.77 -9.55 -16.44
CA LEU A 3 12.48 -10.02 -15.93
C LEU A 3 11.46 -10.11 -17.08
N PRO A 4 10.57 -11.12 -17.08
CA PRO A 4 9.47 -11.16 -18.03
C PRO A 4 8.66 -9.86 -17.99
N SER A 5 8.17 -9.43 -19.15
CA SER A 5 7.40 -8.19 -19.28
C SER A 5 6.16 -8.17 -18.39
N GLU A 6 5.55 -9.32 -18.14
CA GLU A 6 4.38 -9.46 -17.26
C GLU A 6 4.71 -9.17 -15.79
N LEU A 7 5.81 -9.72 -15.29
CA LEU A 7 6.27 -9.48 -13.91
C LEU A 7 6.69 -8.02 -13.72
N THR A 8 7.34 -7.44 -14.74
CA THR A 8 7.70 -6.01 -14.74
C THR A 8 6.45 -5.13 -14.67
N ALA A 9 5.44 -5.40 -15.52
CA ALA A 9 4.19 -4.65 -15.53
C ALA A 9 3.41 -4.78 -14.20
N LEU A 10 3.48 -5.96 -13.56
CA LEU A 10 2.87 -6.20 -12.26
C LEU A 10 3.53 -5.37 -11.16
N VAL A 11 4.86 -5.34 -11.11
CA VAL A 11 5.64 -4.53 -10.16
C VAL A 11 5.33 -3.04 -10.35
N GLU A 12 5.37 -2.55 -11.59
CA GLU A 12 5.03 -1.15 -11.88
C GLU A 12 3.60 -0.79 -11.48
N ARG A 13 2.65 -1.72 -11.66
CA ARG A 13 1.28 -1.53 -11.20
C ARG A 13 1.24 -1.38 -9.68
N ILE A 14 1.95 -2.23 -8.94
CA ILE A 14 1.98 -2.14 -7.48
C ILE A 14 2.57 -0.82 -7.02
N GLU A 15 3.72 -0.39 -7.57
CA GLU A 15 4.34 0.90 -7.22
C GLU A 15 3.33 2.05 -7.38
N ARG A 16 2.60 2.10 -8.49
CA ARG A 16 1.55 3.12 -8.70
C ARG A 16 0.42 3.05 -7.69
N GLU A 17 -0.01 1.85 -7.28
CA GLU A 17 -1.09 1.70 -6.30
C GLU A 17 -0.62 2.04 -4.87
N LEU A 18 0.63 1.73 -4.53
CA LEU A 18 1.26 2.13 -3.27
C LEU A 18 1.44 3.64 -3.19
N ASP A 19 1.91 4.28 -4.26
CA ASP A 19 2.05 5.75 -4.31
C ASP A 19 0.70 6.45 -4.09
N ARG A 20 -0.38 5.92 -4.69
CA ARG A 20 -1.74 6.42 -4.46
C ARG A 20 -2.22 6.21 -3.03
N LEU A 21 -2.00 5.02 -2.48
CA LEU A 21 -2.34 4.71 -1.08
C LEU A 21 -1.63 5.67 -0.13
N GLU A 22 -0.32 5.90 -0.35
CA GLU A 22 0.47 6.83 0.45
C GLU A 22 -0.03 8.26 0.33
N SER A 23 -0.33 8.72 -0.89
CA SER A 23 -0.85 10.06 -1.12
C SER A 23 -2.19 10.27 -0.41
N ASP A 24 -3.16 9.38 -0.61
CA ASP A 24 -4.47 9.46 0.04
C ASP A 24 -4.35 9.35 1.56
N GLY A 25 -3.45 8.48 2.05
CA GLY A 25 -3.21 8.30 3.48
C GLY A 25 -2.61 9.54 4.15
N ARG A 26 -1.64 10.21 3.50
CA ARG A 26 -1.05 11.45 4.00
C ARG A 26 -2.07 12.57 4.05
N GLU A 27 -2.87 12.75 3.00
CA GLU A 27 -3.92 13.77 2.97
C GLU A 27 -5.00 13.50 4.05
N ALA A 28 -5.38 12.24 4.25
CA ALA A 28 -6.31 11.86 5.31
C ALA A 28 -5.73 12.14 6.71
N ILE A 29 -4.43 11.95 6.92
CA ILE A 29 -3.75 12.29 8.19
C ILE A 29 -3.76 13.80 8.43
N GLU A 30 -3.55 14.62 7.41
CA GLU A 30 -3.60 16.08 7.55
C GLU A 30 -5.00 16.52 8.01
N ILE A 31 -6.05 16.04 7.34
CA ILE A 31 -7.45 16.32 7.71
C ILE A 31 -7.77 15.80 9.12
N GLY A 32 -7.37 14.56 9.41
CA GLY A 32 -7.64 13.93 10.70
C GLY A 32 -6.90 14.60 11.86
N THR A 33 -5.69 15.14 11.63
CA THR A 33 -4.94 15.94 12.59
C THR A 33 -5.68 17.23 12.93
N ASP A 34 -6.17 17.95 11.92
CA ASP A 34 -6.98 19.15 12.12
C ASP A 34 -8.25 18.88 12.93
N LEU A 35 -8.91 17.74 12.68
CA LEU A 35 -10.10 17.33 13.42
C LEU A 35 -9.77 16.92 14.85
N LEU A 36 -8.69 16.18 15.09
CA LEU A 36 -8.24 15.81 16.43
C LEU A 36 -7.85 17.02 17.26
N ASN A 37 -7.25 18.05 16.67
CA ASN A 37 -6.94 19.30 17.38
C ASN A 37 -8.22 19.98 17.91
N ARG A 38 -9.36 19.82 17.23
CA ARG A 38 -10.67 20.34 17.66
C ARG A 38 -11.40 19.39 18.61
N PHE A 39 -11.21 18.09 18.44
CA PHE A 39 -11.90 17.02 19.18
C PHE A 39 -10.91 15.96 19.69
N PRO A 40 -10.02 16.32 20.64
CA PRO A 40 -8.87 15.48 21.00
C PRO A 40 -9.24 14.12 21.60
N ASP A 41 -10.36 14.05 22.32
CA ASP A 41 -10.82 12.82 22.98
C ASP A 41 -11.80 12.00 22.13
N ASN A 42 -11.98 12.35 20.85
CA ASN A 42 -12.88 11.61 19.98
C ASN A 42 -12.27 10.25 19.63
N PHE A 43 -12.74 9.22 20.32
CA PHE A 43 -12.27 7.85 20.16
C PHE A 43 -12.34 7.35 18.70
N THR A 44 -13.38 7.72 17.94
CA THR A 44 -13.49 7.31 16.54
C THR A 44 -12.39 7.95 15.68
N LEU A 45 -12.13 9.25 15.87
CA LEU A 45 -11.04 9.93 15.14
C LEU A 45 -9.68 9.33 15.48
N ILE A 46 -9.42 9.03 16.76
CA ILE A 46 -8.17 8.36 17.19
C ILE A 46 -8.00 7.02 16.49
N GLN A 47 -9.06 6.20 16.41
CA GLN A 47 -9.01 4.90 15.73
C GLN A 47 -8.77 5.04 14.22
N LEU A 48 -9.43 5.99 13.56
CA LEU A 48 -9.22 6.27 12.14
C LEU A 48 -7.78 6.70 11.88
N MET A 49 -7.21 7.53 12.74
CA MET A 49 -5.81 7.96 12.64
C MET A 49 -4.83 6.82 12.87
N ALA A 50 -5.09 5.94 13.83
CA ALA A 50 -4.28 4.74 14.04
C ALA A 50 -4.31 3.81 12.81
N PHE A 51 -5.48 3.63 12.19
CA PHE A 51 -5.62 2.88 10.95
C PHE A 51 -4.83 3.49 9.79
N LEU A 52 -4.90 4.81 9.58
CA LEU A 52 -4.16 5.50 8.52
C LEU A 52 -2.65 5.34 8.69
N ASN A 53 -2.12 5.55 9.90
CA ASN A 53 -0.70 5.36 10.19
C ASN A 53 -0.25 3.91 9.94
N THR A 54 -1.05 2.94 10.37
CA THR A 54 -0.74 1.51 10.14
C THR A 54 -0.77 1.17 8.66
N SER A 55 -1.67 1.78 7.90
CA SER A 55 -1.77 1.59 6.44
C SER A 55 -0.57 2.16 5.70
N LEU A 56 -0.06 3.32 6.12
CA LEU A 56 1.18 3.89 5.56
C LEU A 56 2.40 3.04 5.90
N PHE A 57 2.49 2.54 7.13
CA PHE A 57 3.56 1.60 7.52
C PHE A 57 3.49 0.30 6.69
N TYR A 58 2.29 -0.22 6.47
CA TYR A 58 2.09 -1.38 5.60
C TYR A 58 2.55 -1.09 4.16
N ALA A 59 2.25 0.08 3.59
CA ALA A 59 2.65 0.42 2.23
C ALA A 59 4.18 0.41 2.04
N ASP A 60 4.92 1.00 2.99
CA ASP A 60 6.39 0.97 2.99
C ASP A 60 6.93 -0.46 3.10
N ARG A 61 6.38 -1.26 4.01
CA ARG A 61 6.73 -2.68 4.15
C ARG A 61 6.46 -3.46 2.86
N ALA A 62 5.30 -3.27 2.24
CA ALA A 62 4.90 -3.98 1.04
C ALA A 62 5.84 -3.66 -0.14
N ARG A 63 6.24 -2.38 -0.28
CA ARG A 63 7.23 -1.95 -1.29
C ARG A 63 8.55 -2.70 -1.13
N ASN A 64 9.07 -2.73 0.09
CA ASN A 64 10.33 -3.43 0.40
C ASN A 64 10.22 -4.93 0.12
N GLN A 65 9.11 -5.56 0.54
CA GLN A 65 8.89 -6.99 0.31
C GLN A 65 8.83 -7.35 -1.18
N ILE A 66 8.20 -6.53 -2.01
CA ILE A 66 8.13 -6.78 -3.47
C ILE A 66 9.50 -6.61 -4.11
N ARG A 67 10.25 -5.56 -3.74
CA ARG A 67 11.62 -5.38 -4.21
C ARG A 67 12.50 -6.58 -3.85
N GLU A 68 12.47 -7.03 -2.59
CA GLU A 68 13.25 -8.20 -2.14
C GLU A 68 12.89 -9.47 -2.92
N ARG A 69 11.60 -9.68 -3.22
CA ARG A 69 11.14 -10.82 -4.03
C ARG A 69 11.67 -10.77 -5.45
N VAL A 70 11.58 -9.61 -6.10
CA VAL A 70 12.10 -9.40 -7.46
C VAL A 70 13.63 -9.60 -7.50
N GLU A 71 14.34 -9.04 -6.54
CA GLU A 71 15.79 -9.21 -6.42
C GLU A 71 16.19 -10.68 -6.16
N SER A 72 15.41 -11.42 -5.38
CA SER A 72 15.64 -12.84 -5.13
C SER A 72 15.57 -13.68 -6.41
N VAL A 73 14.61 -13.40 -7.28
CA VAL A 73 14.48 -14.07 -8.59
C VAL A 73 15.67 -13.75 -9.49
N ASP A 74 16.11 -12.49 -9.51
CA ASP A 74 17.24 -12.08 -10.34
C ASP A 74 18.57 -12.71 -9.88
N ARG A 75 18.78 -12.79 -8.55
CA ARG A 75 19.98 -13.42 -7.94
C ARG A 75 20.05 -14.94 -8.12
N SER A 76 18.90 -15.63 -8.18
CA SER A 76 18.84 -17.10 -8.25
C SER A 76 18.87 -17.68 -9.67
N GLU A 77 19.12 -16.82 -10.67
CA GLU A 77 18.92 -17.09 -12.09
C GLU A 77 17.42 -17.33 -12.41
N PRO A 78 16.79 -16.52 -13.28
CA PRO A 78 15.37 -16.66 -13.58
C PRO A 78 15.06 -18.03 -14.21
N THR A 79 14.27 -18.84 -13.51
CA THR A 79 13.72 -20.11 -14.00
C THR A 79 12.20 -19.96 -14.17
N PRO A 80 11.56 -20.74 -15.05
CA PRO A 80 10.10 -20.67 -15.17
C PRO A 80 9.37 -20.89 -13.84
N ALA A 81 9.90 -21.76 -12.97
CA ALA A 81 9.32 -22.06 -11.67
C ALA A 81 9.41 -20.88 -10.69
N ASN A 82 10.60 -20.29 -10.49
CA ASN A 82 10.74 -19.15 -9.56
C ASN A 82 10.04 -17.88 -10.07
N LEU A 83 9.96 -17.70 -11.40
CA LEU A 83 9.21 -16.61 -12.03
C LEU A 83 7.70 -16.75 -11.80
N GLN A 84 7.17 -17.95 -11.94
CA GLN A 84 5.76 -18.22 -11.66
C GLN A 84 5.44 -18.00 -10.17
N GLU A 85 6.22 -18.57 -9.27
CA GLU A 85 6.06 -18.40 -7.82
C GLU A 85 6.09 -16.92 -7.41
N ALA A 86 7.07 -16.17 -7.91
CA ALA A 86 7.16 -14.73 -7.64
C ALA A 86 5.95 -13.97 -8.21
N GLY A 87 5.49 -14.31 -9.41
CA GLY A 87 4.30 -13.70 -10.01
C GLY A 87 3.03 -13.94 -9.21
N GLU A 88 2.82 -15.16 -8.71
CA GLU A 88 1.67 -15.53 -7.86
C GLU A 88 1.70 -14.76 -6.55
N ASP A 89 2.84 -14.75 -5.86
CA ASP A 89 2.99 -14.06 -4.58
C ASP A 89 2.82 -12.54 -4.69
N ILE A 90 3.39 -11.94 -5.74
CA ILE A 90 3.25 -10.50 -6.00
C ILE A 90 1.80 -10.16 -6.38
N SER A 91 1.09 -11.06 -7.08
CA SER A 91 -0.33 -10.87 -7.40
C SER A 91 -1.22 -10.92 -6.17
N ILE A 92 -0.93 -11.81 -5.22
CA ILE A 92 -1.62 -11.86 -3.91
C ILE A 92 -1.40 -10.55 -3.16
N GLU A 93 -0.16 -10.06 -3.13
CA GLU A 93 0.16 -8.81 -2.44
C GLU A 93 -0.51 -7.60 -3.09
N LEU A 94 -0.59 -7.55 -4.43
CA LEU A 94 -1.38 -6.53 -5.15
C LEU A 94 -2.84 -6.50 -4.68
N GLY A 95 -3.47 -7.68 -4.47
CA GLY A 95 -4.83 -7.76 -3.95
C GLY A 95 -4.98 -7.05 -2.60
N ARG A 96 -4.05 -7.32 -1.66
CA ARG A 96 -4.04 -6.71 -0.32
C ARG A 96 -3.79 -5.20 -0.37
N ILE A 97 -2.91 -4.75 -1.26
CA ILE A 97 -2.64 -3.33 -1.49
C ILE A 97 -3.89 -2.63 -1.99
N LEU A 98 -4.60 -3.21 -2.97
CA LEU A 98 -5.84 -2.64 -3.50
C LEU A 98 -6.94 -2.56 -2.42
N GLU A 99 -7.11 -3.61 -1.61
CA GLU A 99 -8.07 -3.60 -0.50
C GLU A 99 -7.74 -2.52 0.53
N THR A 100 -6.47 -2.40 0.92
CA THR A 100 -6.02 -1.39 1.89
C THR A 100 -6.23 0.01 1.33
N LYS A 101 -5.86 0.25 0.07
CA LYS A 101 -6.09 1.51 -0.62
C LYS A 101 -7.57 1.90 -0.61
N ILE A 102 -8.48 0.98 -0.96
CA ILE A 102 -9.93 1.23 -0.93
C ILE A 102 -10.38 1.70 0.46
N ARG A 103 -9.90 1.04 1.52
CA ARG A 103 -10.24 1.42 2.90
C ARG A 103 -9.66 2.79 3.28
N VAL A 104 -8.42 3.09 2.88
CA VAL A 104 -7.80 4.41 3.09
C VAL A 104 -8.62 5.50 2.40
N THR A 105 -9.00 5.33 1.14
CA THR A 105 -9.83 6.29 0.40
C THR A 105 -11.20 6.47 1.07
N GLN A 106 -11.83 5.40 1.58
CA GLN A 106 -13.09 5.49 2.32
C GLN A 106 -12.94 6.29 3.63
N VAL A 107 -11.84 6.09 4.36
CA VAL A 107 -11.55 6.86 5.58
C VAL A 107 -11.31 8.32 5.24
N LYS A 108 -10.52 8.62 4.19
CA LYS A 108 -10.29 9.98 3.69
C LYS A 108 -11.60 10.69 3.41
N ASN A 109 -12.47 10.10 2.56
CA ASN A 109 -13.76 10.68 2.21
C ASN A 109 -14.64 10.93 3.44
N ARG A 110 -14.59 10.04 4.43
CA ARG A 110 -15.31 10.22 5.70
C ARG A 110 -14.77 11.41 6.50
N LEU A 111 -13.44 11.56 6.58
CA LEU A 111 -12.82 12.69 7.27
C LEU A 111 -13.10 14.03 6.55
N GLU A 112 -13.04 14.04 5.22
CA GLU A 112 -13.41 15.20 4.40
C GLU A 112 -14.85 15.65 4.67
N GLY A 113 -15.80 14.72 4.79
CA GLY A 113 -17.18 15.03 5.13
C GLY A 113 -17.40 15.58 6.55
N LEU A 114 -16.39 15.52 7.42
CA LEU A 114 -16.42 16.04 8.78
C LEU A 114 -15.69 17.38 8.94
N ARG A 115 -14.95 17.82 7.90
CA ARG A 115 -14.18 19.05 7.89
C ARG A 115 -15.06 20.30 7.95
#